data_AF-A0A665T7C0-F1
#
_entry.id   AF-A0A665T7C0-F1
#
_cell.length_a   1.000
_cell.length_b   1.000
_cell.length_c   1.000
_cell.angle_alpha   90.00
_cell.angle_beta   90.00
_cell.angle_gamma   90.00
#
_symmetry.space_group_name_H-M   'P 1'
#
loop_
_entity.id
_entity.type
_entity.pdbx_description
1 polymer ?
#
loop_
_entity_poly.entity_id
_entity_poly.type
_entity_poly.pdbx_seq_one_letter_code
_entity_poly.pdbx_strand_id
1 'polypeptide(L)'
;MLPSGEMNISVVWCLLVLAFVIKTLFSLTAHYFKLEEGGERSLCITFAFFFFVKAMAILIVTENYLEFGLETGFANFSDSALQFLEHQGLESQGPISKLTFKLMLALLCSLIGAFLTFPGLRLAQMHLDALNLTTAKFTQTLLYINFLSPLIMVLLWVKPITKDYIMNPTLGKESVPL
;
A
#
# COMPACT_ATOMS: atom_id res chain seq x y z
N MET A 1 -11.70 -39.30 10.66
CA MET A 1 -12.08 -38.13 9.84
C MET A 1 -11.58 -36.91 10.58
N LEU A 2 -10.51 -36.27 10.10
CA LEU A 2 -10.12 -34.94 10.61
C LEU A 2 -11.19 -33.94 10.15
N PRO A 3 -11.56 -32.94 10.96
CA PRO A 3 -12.56 -31.97 10.56
C PRO A 3 -12.04 -31.20 9.34
N SER A 4 -12.84 -31.20 8.27
CA SER A 4 -12.60 -30.45 7.06
C SER A 4 -12.62 -28.95 7.37
N GLY A 5 -11.44 -28.32 7.29
CA GLY A 5 -11.24 -26.88 7.07
C GLY A 5 -12.20 -25.91 7.76
N GLU A 6 -11.92 -25.56 9.01
CA GLU A 6 -12.55 -24.41 9.65
C GLU A 6 -12.10 -23.12 8.93
N MET A 7 -12.96 -22.57 8.09
CA MET A 7 -12.71 -21.30 7.42
C MET A 7 -12.62 -20.20 8.49
N ASN A 8 -11.48 -19.51 8.56
CA ASN A 8 -11.28 -18.43 9.51
C ASN A 8 -12.28 -17.29 9.21
N ILE A 9 -13.27 -17.14 10.08
CA ILE A 9 -14.33 -16.12 9.97
C ILE A 9 -13.74 -14.71 9.90
N SER A 10 -12.62 -14.42 10.56
CA SER A 10 -11.95 -13.12 10.46
C SER A 10 -11.46 -12.83 9.05
N VAL A 11 -11.00 -13.84 8.30
CA VAL A 11 -10.60 -13.68 6.90
C VAL A 11 -11.81 -13.32 6.04
N VAL A 12 -12.96 -13.95 6.28
CA VAL A 12 -14.21 -13.63 5.58
C VAL A 12 -14.62 -12.18 5.83
N TRP A 13 -14.57 -11.72 7.09
CA TRP A 13 -14.86 -10.33 7.43
C TRP A 13 -13.89 -9.35 6.77
N CYS A 14 -12.59 -9.64 6.77
CA CYS A 14 -11.60 -8.82 6.07
C CYS A 14 -11.90 -8.73 4.57
N LEU A 15 -12.24 -9.85 3.92
CA LEU A 15 -12.59 -9.88 2.50
C LEU A 15 -13.87 -9.08 2.20
N LEU A 16 -14.89 -9.17 3.06
CA LEU A 16 -16.13 -8.39 2.91
C LEU A 16 -15.86 -6.88 3.03
N VAL A 17 -15.06 -6.46 4.01
CA VAL A 17 -14.67 -5.05 4.18
C VAL A 17 -13.88 -4.57 2.97
N LEU A 18 -12.90 -5.35 2.50
CA LEU A 18 -12.11 -5.02 1.30
C LEU A 18 -13.01 -4.90 0.06
N ALA A 19 -13.93 -5.84 -0.15
CA ALA A 19 -14.88 -5.80 -1.25
C ALA A 19 -15.78 -4.55 -1.19
N PHE A 20 -16.25 -4.18 0.00
CA PHE A 20 -17.05 -2.96 0.19
C PHE A 20 -16.26 -1.69 -0.12
N VAL A 21 -15.01 -1.61 0.32
CA VAL A 21 -14.11 -0.49 0.02
C VAL A 21 -13.86 -0.40 -1.48
N ILE A 22 -13.51 -1.50 -2.14
CA ILE A 22 -13.26 -1.53 -3.59
C ILE A 22 -14.52 -1.12 -4.36
N LYS A 23 -15.70 -1.64 -3.98
CA LYS A 23 -16.99 -1.25 -4.58
C LYS A 23 -17.23 0.25 -4.45
N THR A 24 -17.02 0.81 -3.25
CA THR A 24 -17.24 2.23 -2.98
C THR A 24 -16.29 3.10 -3.80
N LEU A 25 -15.00 2.75 -3.82
CA LEU A 25 -13.97 3.44 -4.60
C LEU A 25 -14.24 3.38 -6.11
N PHE A 26 -14.64 2.22 -6.62
CA PHE A 26 -15.01 2.06 -8.02
C PHE A 26 -16.26 2.87 -8.36
N SER A 27 -17.30 2.81 -7.51
CA SER A 27 -18.53 3.59 -7.70
C SER A 27 -18.26 5.09 -7.73
N LEU A 28 -17.40 5.57 -6.85
CA LEU A 28 -17.01 6.97 -6.81
C LEU A 28 -16.23 7.37 -8.07
N THR A 29 -15.23 6.57 -8.45
CA THR A 29 -14.44 6.80 -9.68
C THR A 29 -15.35 6.78 -10.92
N ALA A 30 -16.28 5.84 -11.01
CA ALA A 30 -17.24 5.74 -12.10
C ALA A 30 -18.17 6.97 -12.17
N HIS A 31 -18.55 7.54 -11.02
CA HIS A 31 -19.33 8.77 -10.98
C HIS A 31 -18.54 9.96 -11.54
N TYR A 32 -17.28 10.13 -11.11
CA TYR A 32 -16.39 11.17 -11.66
C TYR A 32 -16.15 10.97 -13.17
N PHE A 33 -15.94 9.72 -13.61
CA PHE A 33 -15.78 9.44 -15.04
C PHE A 33 -17.02 9.74 -15.89
N LYS A 34 -18.24 9.81 -15.32
CA LYS A 34 -19.47 10.10 -16.07
C LYS A 34 -19.69 11.60 -16.31
N LEU A 35 -19.02 12.48 -15.58
CA LEU A 35 -19.11 13.93 -15.79
C LEU A 35 -18.50 14.28 -17.18
N GLU A 36 -19.14 15.21 -17.89
CA GLU A 36 -18.81 15.54 -19.30
C GLU A 36 -17.46 16.25 -19.48
N GLU A 37 -16.84 16.73 -18.40
CA GLU A 37 -15.52 17.36 -18.45
C GLU A 37 -14.40 16.30 -18.53
N GLY A 38 -13.79 16.17 -19.71
CA GLY A 38 -12.72 15.19 -19.96
C GLY A 38 -11.46 15.33 -19.08
N GLY A 39 -11.31 16.44 -18.36
CA GLY A 39 -10.17 16.71 -17.47
C GLY A 39 -10.05 15.72 -16.31
N GLU A 40 -11.17 15.29 -15.72
CA GLU A 40 -11.17 14.36 -14.60
C GLU A 40 -10.64 12.97 -15.01
N ARG A 41 -11.04 12.50 -16.19
CA ARG A 41 -10.59 11.22 -16.74
C ARG A 41 -9.08 11.23 -17.01
N SER A 42 -8.59 12.30 -17.61
CA SER A 42 -7.16 12.49 -17.89
C SER A 42 -6.34 12.54 -16.59
N LEU A 43 -6.86 13.22 -15.56
CA LEU A 43 -6.24 13.28 -14.24
C LEU A 43 -6.12 11.89 -13.62
N CYS A 44 -7.20 11.11 -13.61
CA CYS A 44 -7.19 9.77 -13.04
C CYS A 44 -6.20 8.83 -13.77
N ILE A 45 -6.12 8.89 -15.10
CA ILE A 45 -5.17 8.07 -15.88
C ILE A 45 -3.73 8.50 -15.59
N THR A 46 -3.48 9.81 -15.50
CA THR A 46 -2.15 10.35 -15.20
C THR A 46 -1.68 9.91 -13.81
N PHE A 47 -2.55 9.98 -12.81
CA PHE A 47 -2.23 9.50 -11.46
C PHE A 47 -2.08 7.98 -11.39
N ALA A 48 -2.85 7.21 -12.16
CA ALA A 48 -2.64 5.77 -12.28
C ALA A 48 -1.20 5.48 -12.74
N PHE A 49 -0.75 6.12 -13.82
CA PHE A 49 0.61 5.97 -14.31
C PHE A 49 1.66 6.44 -13.29
N PHE A 50 1.43 7.58 -12.63
CA PHE A 50 2.31 8.08 -11.57
C PHE A 50 2.47 7.06 -10.42
N PHE A 51 1.37 6.49 -9.93
CA PHE A 51 1.39 5.47 -8.89
C PHE A 51 2.01 4.16 -9.36
N PHE A 52 1.82 3.77 -10.63
CA PHE A 52 2.49 2.63 -11.22
C PHE A 52 4.01 2.79 -11.20
N VAL A 53 4.54 3.90 -11.70
CA VAL A 53 5.99 4.18 -11.70
C VAL A 53 6.52 4.25 -10.26
N LYS A 54 5.80 4.90 -9.35
CA LYS A 54 6.17 4.95 -7.92
C LYS A 54 6.19 3.56 -7.29
N ALA A 55 5.19 2.72 -7.55
CA ALA A 55 5.14 1.36 -7.04
C ALA A 55 6.30 0.51 -7.59
N MET A 56 6.60 0.61 -8.89
CA MET A 56 7.75 -0.06 -9.49
C MET A 56 9.07 0.39 -8.86
N ALA A 57 9.27 1.70 -8.67
CA ALA A 57 10.45 2.26 -8.02
C ALA A 57 10.61 1.81 -6.56
N ILE A 58 9.50 1.51 -5.86
CA ILE A 58 9.53 0.99 -4.49
C ILE A 58 9.77 -0.53 -4.48
N LEU A 59 9.12 -1.30 -5.37
CA LEU A 59 9.21 -2.76 -5.42
C LEU A 59 10.54 -3.30 -5.97
N ILE A 60 11.30 -2.46 -6.69
CA ILE A 60 12.67 -2.77 -7.11
C ILE A 60 13.67 -2.64 -5.96
N VAL A 61 13.37 -1.81 -4.95
CA VAL A 61 14.23 -1.67 -3.77
C VAL A 61 14.27 -3.00 -3.02
N THR A 62 15.49 -3.43 -2.67
CA THR A 62 15.68 -4.69 -1.95
C THR A 62 15.14 -4.59 -0.52
N GLU A 63 14.69 -5.71 0.02
CA GLU A 63 14.19 -5.83 1.39
C GLU A 63 15.22 -5.46 2.46
N ASN A 64 16.49 -5.34 2.11
CA ASN A 64 17.53 -4.86 3.02
C ASN A 64 17.36 -3.38 3.38
N TYR A 65 16.63 -2.59 2.58
CA TYR A 65 16.34 -1.19 2.86
C TYR A 65 14.89 -0.94 3.30
N LEU A 66 13.93 -1.73 2.81
CA LEU A 66 12.50 -1.59 3.12
C LEU A 66 11.95 -2.88 3.75
N GLU A 67 11.28 -2.78 4.90
CA GLU A 67 10.66 -3.92 5.61
C GLU A 67 9.34 -4.35 4.96
N PHE A 68 9.36 -4.73 3.67
CA PHE A 68 8.15 -5.20 3.00
C PHE A 68 7.83 -6.68 3.25
N GLY A 69 8.85 -7.54 3.41
CA GLY A 69 8.65 -8.99 3.56
C GLY A 69 7.99 -9.66 2.34
N LEU A 70 8.12 -9.05 1.16
CA LEU A 70 7.60 -9.50 -0.12
C LEU A 70 8.21 -10.82 -0.59
N GLU A 71 9.50 -11.06 -0.34
CA GLU A 71 10.23 -12.24 -0.76
C GLU A 71 9.78 -13.47 0.05
N THR A 72 9.64 -13.32 1.37
CA THR A 72 9.04 -14.34 2.25
C THR A 72 7.57 -14.55 1.92
N GLY A 73 6.82 -13.47 1.70
CA GLY A 73 5.40 -13.55 1.30
C GLY A 73 5.20 -14.29 -0.03
N PHE A 74 6.05 -14.00 -1.02
CA PHE A 74 6.04 -14.67 -2.32
C PHE A 74 6.38 -16.16 -2.19
N ALA A 75 7.39 -16.53 -1.40
CA ALA A 75 7.74 -17.93 -1.18
C ALA A 75 6.57 -18.71 -0.55
N ASN A 76 5.95 -18.16 0.50
CA ASN A 76 4.81 -18.77 1.16
C ASN A 76 3.58 -18.88 0.24
N PHE A 77 3.31 -17.83 -0.55
CA PHE A 77 2.21 -17.83 -1.52
C PHE A 77 2.45 -18.87 -2.62
N SER A 78 3.67 -18.94 -3.17
CA SER A 78 4.01 -19.88 -4.21
C SER A 78 3.89 -21.33 -3.75
N ASP A 79 4.35 -21.63 -2.53
CA ASP A 79 4.23 -22.96 -1.93
C ASP A 79 2.76 -23.35 -1.68
N SER A 80 1.98 -22.42 -1.11
CA SER A 80 0.55 -22.63 -0.88
C SER A 80 -0.23 -22.81 -2.19
N ALA A 81 0.13 -22.06 -3.24
CA ALA A 81 -0.51 -22.14 -4.55
C ALA A 81 -0.20 -23.48 -5.25
N LEU A 82 1.04 -23.98 -5.12
CA LEU A 82 1.42 -25.30 -5.65
C LEU A 82 0.63 -26.42 -4.96
N GLN A 83 0.57 -26.42 -3.62
CA GLN A 83 -0.21 -27.41 -2.87
C GLN A 83 -1.70 -27.38 -3.24
N PHE A 84 -2.28 -26.18 -3.41
CA PHE A 84 -3.67 -26.04 -3.86
C PHE A 84 -3.87 -26.61 -5.26
N LEU A 85 -2.94 -26.37 -6.18
CA LEU A 85 -3.04 -26.82 -7.56
C LEU A 85 -2.90 -28.35 -7.68
N GLU A 86 -1.97 -28.95 -6.93
CA GLU A 86 -1.83 -30.40 -6.80
C GLU A 86 -3.12 -31.04 -6.26
N HIS A 87 -3.75 -30.43 -5.25
CA HIS A 87 -5.03 -30.88 -4.73
C HIS A 87 -6.17 -30.82 -5.77
N GLN A 88 -6.09 -29.91 -6.74
CA GLN A 88 -7.05 -29.80 -7.85
C GLN A 88 -6.69 -30.71 -9.05
N GLY A 89 -5.62 -31.51 -8.95
CA GLY A 89 -5.19 -32.44 -10.00
C GLY A 89 -4.59 -31.75 -11.23
N LEU A 90 -4.18 -30.49 -11.10
CA LEU A 90 -3.59 -29.69 -12.17
C LEU A 90 -2.07 -29.64 -11.95
N GLU A 91 -1.28 -30.25 -12.83
CA GLU A 91 0.17 -30.10 -12.82
C GLU A 91 0.56 -28.69 -13.28
N SER A 92 1.14 -27.88 -12.39
CA SER A 92 1.61 -26.54 -12.74
C SER A 92 2.96 -26.60 -13.46
N GLN A 93 3.10 -25.87 -14.57
CA GLN A 93 4.41 -25.56 -15.15
C GLN A 93 5.11 -24.45 -14.34
N GLY A 94 5.56 -24.81 -13.14
CA GLY A 94 6.47 -24.01 -12.31
C GLY A 94 5.87 -22.77 -11.63
N PRO A 95 6.58 -22.24 -10.62
CA PRO A 95 6.14 -21.07 -9.86
C PRO A 95 6.17 -19.79 -10.72
N ILE A 96 5.15 -18.93 -10.56
CA ILE A 96 5.07 -17.60 -11.19
C ILE A 96 6.39 -16.86 -10.95
N SER A 97 6.99 -16.25 -11.98
CA SER A 97 8.22 -15.47 -11.79
C SER A 97 8.05 -14.36 -10.74
N LYS A 98 9.07 -14.14 -9.90
CA LYS A 98 9.13 -13.03 -8.94
C LYS A 98 8.87 -11.67 -9.61
N LEU A 99 9.33 -11.50 -10.85
CA LEU A 99 9.07 -10.29 -11.63
C LEU A 99 7.58 -10.12 -11.91
N THR A 100 6.91 -11.18 -12.36
CA THR A 100 5.47 -11.18 -12.62
C THR A 100 4.68 -10.87 -11.36
N PHE A 101 5.08 -11.42 -10.20
CA PHE A 101 4.46 -11.10 -8.92
C PHE A 101 4.59 -9.60 -8.57
N LYS A 102 5.81 -9.05 -8.70
CA LYS A 102 6.06 -7.61 -8.49
C LYS A 102 5.26 -6.74 -9.46
N LEU A 103 5.16 -7.11 -10.73
CA LEU A 103 4.37 -6.39 -11.73
C LEU A 103 2.88 -6.41 -11.41
N MET A 104 2.33 -7.57 -11.03
CA MET A 104 0.92 -7.67 -10.62
C MET A 104 0.64 -6.80 -9.39
N LEU A 105 1.53 -6.81 -8.40
CA LEU A 105 1.41 -5.95 -7.24
C LEU A 105 1.50 -4.46 -7.62
N ALA A 106 2.41 -4.08 -8.51
CA ALA A 106 2.51 -2.71 -9.01
C ALA A 106 1.24 -2.24 -9.74
N LEU A 107 0.62 -3.12 -10.54
CA LEU A 107 -0.64 -2.85 -11.21
C LEU A 107 -1.80 -2.67 -10.21
N LEU A 108 -1.86 -3.51 -9.17
CA LEU A 108 -2.85 -3.36 -8.10
C LEU A 108 -2.65 -2.04 -7.34
N CYS A 109 -1.40 -1.69 -6.99
CA CYS A 109 -1.08 -0.41 -6.35
C CYS A 109 -1.45 0.79 -7.25
N SER A 110 -1.19 0.68 -8.56
CA SER A 110 -1.61 1.69 -9.54
C SER A 110 -3.12 1.87 -9.58
N LEU A 111 -3.88 0.77 -9.61
CA LEU A 111 -5.34 0.80 -9.65
C LEU A 111 -5.92 1.41 -8.38
N ILE A 112 -5.43 1.00 -7.21
CA ILE A 112 -5.85 1.55 -5.92
C ILE A 112 -5.49 3.04 -5.84
N GLY A 113 -4.28 3.43 -6.25
CA GLY A 113 -3.84 4.82 -6.28
C GLY A 113 -4.70 5.70 -7.20
N ALA A 114 -5.08 5.19 -8.38
CA ALA A 114 -6.00 5.87 -9.29
C ALA A 114 -7.36 6.12 -8.62
N PHE A 115 -7.95 5.09 -8.00
CA PHE A 115 -9.24 5.24 -7.31
C PHE A 115 -9.18 6.14 -6.08
N LEU A 116 -8.02 6.24 -5.42
CA LEU A 116 -7.79 7.14 -4.29
C LEU A 116 -7.46 8.57 -4.71
N THR A 117 -7.28 8.86 -6.00
CA THR A 117 -6.88 10.19 -6.48
C THR A 117 -7.94 11.24 -6.14
N PHE A 118 -9.21 11.03 -6.52
CA PHE A 118 -10.27 11.98 -6.22
C PHE A 118 -10.58 12.09 -4.71
N PRO A 119 -10.73 10.98 -3.95
CA PRO A 119 -10.81 11.05 -2.50
C PRO A 119 -9.63 11.80 -1.88
N GLY A 120 -8.42 11.58 -2.37
CA GLY A 120 -7.20 12.22 -1.87
C GLY A 120 -7.17 13.72 -2.13
N LEU A 121 -7.53 14.16 -3.34
CA LEU A 121 -7.64 15.57 -3.66
C LEU A 121 -8.74 16.26 -2.83
N ARG A 122 -9.88 15.58 -2.63
CA ARG A 122 -10.97 16.09 -1.80
C ARG A 122 -10.56 16.19 -0.34
N LEU A 123 -9.85 15.20 0.19
CA LEU A 123 -9.30 15.21 1.55
C LEU A 123 -8.32 16.39 1.71
N ALA A 124 -7.42 16.60 0.75
CA ALA A 124 -6.46 17.71 0.79
C ALA A 124 -7.16 19.08 0.81
N GLN A 125 -8.20 19.26 0.00
CA GLN A 125 -9.04 20.47 0.02
C GLN A 125 -9.70 20.66 1.39
N MET A 126 -10.33 19.62 1.96
CA MET A 126 -10.95 19.69 3.28
C MET A 126 -9.93 20.05 4.38
N HIS A 127 -8.70 19.54 4.30
CA HIS A 127 -7.63 19.91 5.24
C HIS A 127 -7.23 21.39 5.10
N LEU A 128 -7.10 21.91 3.88
CA LEU A 128 -6.79 23.32 3.64
C LEU A 128 -7.93 24.23 4.13
N ASP A 129 -9.17 23.85 3.88
CA ASP A 129 -10.35 24.59 4.34
C ASP A 129 -10.39 24.61 5.88
N ALA A 130 -10.13 23.48 6.53
CA ALA A 130 -10.08 23.40 7.99
C ALA A 130 -8.94 24.26 8.58
N LEU A 131 -7.79 24.36 7.91
CA LEU A 131 -6.71 25.25 8.31
C LEU A 131 -7.09 26.73 8.18
N ASN A 132 -7.72 27.11 7.08
CA ASN A 132 -8.14 28.49 6.82
C ASN A 132 -9.24 28.98 7.78
N LEU A 133 -10.15 28.08 8.18
CA LEU A 133 -11.24 28.40 9.11
C LEU A 133 -10.81 28.42 10.59
N THR A 134 -9.65 27.85 10.91
CA THR A 134 -9.17 27.73 12.29
C THR A 134 -8.38 28.97 12.71
N THR A 135 -8.82 29.66 13.77
CA THR A 135 -8.13 30.83 14.34
C THR A 135 -7.16 30.47 15.48
N ALA A 136 -7.34 29.31 16.13
CA ALA A 136 -6.50 28.88 17.24
C ALA A 136 -5.20 28.20 16.77
N LYS A 137 -4.05 28.76 17.16
CA LYS A 137 -2.71 28.23 16.80
C LYS A 137 -2.48 26.78 17.25
N PHE A 138 -3.06 26.38 18.38
CA PHE A 138 -2.95 25.01 18.89
C PHE A 138 -3.61 24.00 17.96
N THR A 139 -4.86 24.25 17.56
CA THR A 139 -5.61 23.40 16.63
C THR A 139 -4.94 23.36 15.25
N GLN A 140 -4.40 24.47 14.77
CA GLN A 140 -3.64 24.52 13.52
C GLN A 140 -2.40 23.61 13.57
N THR A 141 -1.66 23.63 14.70
CA THR A 141 -0.50 22.76 14.91
C THR A 141 -0.90 21.27 14.91
N LEU A 142 -2.02 20.94 15.56
CA LEU A 142 -2.58 19.57 15.54
C LEU A 142 -2.95 19.11 14.12
N LEU A 143 -3.52 19.99 13.29
CA LEU A 143 -3.83 19.66 11.90
C LEU A 143 -2.56 19.35 11.08
N TYR A 144 -1.48 20.12 11.26
CA TYR A 144 -0.20 19.82 10.60
C TYR A 144 0.38 18.47 11.05
N ILE A 145 0.31 18.17 12.36
CA ILE A 145 0.76 16.88 12.88
C ILE A 145 -0.08 15.73 12.29
N ASN A 146 -1.41 15.89 12.23
CA ASN A 146 -2.30 14.89 11.65
C ASN A 146 -2.04 14.67 10.15
N PHE A 147 -1.76 15.74 9.41
CA PHE A 147 -1.39 15.63 7.99
C PHE A 147 -0.05 14.93 7.79
N LEU A 148 0.92 15.14 8.69
CA LEU A 148 2.26 14.55 8.60
C LEU A 148 2.31 13.10 9.13
N SER A 149 1.40 12.69 10.01
CA SER A 149 1.46 11.38 10.66
C SER A 149 1.51 10.17 9.71
N PRO A 150 0.80 10.14 8.57
CA PRO A 150 0.92 9.04 7.62
C PRO A 150 2.32 8.94 7.00
N LEU A 151 3.01 10.08 6.80
CA LEU A 151 4.39 10.09 6.31
C LEU A 151 5.33 9.47 7.33
N ILE A 152 5.18 9.82 8.61
CA ILE A 152 5.97 9.24 9.70
C ILE A 152 5.81 7.72 9.70
N MET A 153 4.58 7.21 9.61
CA MET A 153 4.33 5.76 9.55
C MET A 153 5.01 5.08 8.37
N VAL A 154 5.03 5.70 7.18
CA VAL A 154 5.74 5.15 6.01
C VAL A 154 7.27 5.20 6.20
N LEU A 155 7.80 6.24 6.85
CA LEU A 155 9.23 6.34 7.15
C LEU A 155 9.70 5.25 8.12
N LEU A 156 8.85 4.79 9.04
CA LEU A 156 9.19 3.67 9.93
C LEU A 156 9.38 2.33 9.19
N TRP A 157 8.88 2.16 7.96
CA TRP A 157 9.15 0.96 7.16
C TRP A 157 10.53 0.95 6.51
N VAL A 158 11.26 2.07 6.60
CA VAL A 158 12.61 2.19 6.09
C VAL A 158 13.59 1.67 7.15
N LYS A 159 14.19 0.50 6.90
CA LYS A 159 15.12 -0.18 7.82
C LYS A 159 16.18 0.73 8.43
N PRO A 160 16.92 1.56 7.68
CA PRO A 160 17.94 2.41 8.28
C PRO A 160 17.35 3.47 9.22
N ILE A 161 16.13 3.95 8.99
CA ILE A 161 15.47 4.90 9.91
C ILE A 161 15.12 4.20 11.22
N THR A 162 14.52 3.01 11.15
CA THR A 162 14.06 2.31 12.35
C THR A 162 15.18 1.59 13.09
N LYS A 163 16.10 0.93 12.40
CA LYS A 163 17.16 0.12 13.02
C LYS A 163 18.37 0.95 13.44
N ASP A 164 18.82 1.90 12.62
CA ASP A 164 20.06 2.66 12.91
C ASP A 164 19.80 3.90 13.78
N TYR A 165 18.62 4.53 13.70
CA TYR A 165 18.31 5.71 14.52
C TYR A 165 17.44 5.40 15.75
N ILE A 166 16.44 4.52 15.65
CA ILE A 166 15.51 4.25 16.76
C ILE A 166 15.97 3.07 17.62
N MET A 167 16.40 1.97 17.00
CA MET A 167 16.66 0.71 17.72
C MET A 167 18.12 0.55 18.20
N ASN A 168 19.10 1.08 17.45
CA ASN A 168 20.51 1.11 17.83
C ASN A 168 21.10 2.51 17.61
N PRO A 169 20.74 3.53 18.42
CA PRO A 169 21.37 4.84 18.31
C PRO A 169 22.87 4.70 18.58
N THR A 170 23.69 4.73 17.52
CA THR A 170 25.16 4.65 17.59
C THR A 170 25.79 5.96 18.10
N LEU A 171 25.09 6.69 18.96
CA LEU A 171 25.52 7.93 19.64
C LEU A 171 26.65 7.67 20.68
N GLY A 172 27.68 6.91 20.33
CA GLY A 172 28.84 6.76 21.22
C GLY A 172 29.80 5.59 20.98
N LYS A 173 29.89 5.00 19.80
CA LYS A 173 30.94 4.00 19.52
C LYS A 173 31.75 4.29 18.25
N GLU A 174 32.29 5.50 18.19
CA GLU A 174 33.61 5.68 17.57
C GLU A 174 34.67 5.37 18.63
N SER A 175 35.08 4.11 18.73
CA SER A 175 36.42 3.79 19.21
C SER A 175 37.16 3.15 18.06
N VAL A 176 37.86 3.99 17.30
CA VAL A 176 38.87 3.61 16.31
C VAL A 176 39.87 2.67 16.99
N PRO A 177 40.10 1.44 16.49
CA PRO A 177 41.30 0.71 16.83
C PRO A 177 42.42 1.15 15.88
N LEU A 178 43.52 1.60 16.47
CA LEU A 178 44.84 1.72 15.84
C LEU A 178 45.34 0.37 15.34
#